data_AF-A0A810QDM8-F1
#
_entry.id   AF-A0A810QDM8-F1
#
_cell.length_a   1.000
_cell.length_b   1.000
_cell.length_c   1.000
_cell.angle_alpha   90.00
_cell.angle_beta   90.00
_cell.angle_gamma   90.00
#
_symmetry.space_group_name_H-M   'P 1'
#
loop_
_entity.id
_entity.type
_entity.pdbx_description
1 polymer ?
#
loop_
_entity_poly.entity_id
_entity_poly.type
_entity_poly.pdbx_seq_one_letter_code
_entity_poly.pdbx_strand_id
1 'polypeptide(L)'
;MIEFSKDHGRAWMEMMSAYQIFRAKLFDWAHEPDQIKQKDLLLELDSWENRELHRRMLVVDLLRSTEMWDEKALLLVQKELTAIALQEQDEVAAYARMALFKLKGQSERLSIANEVLRLAAVEEEKAEPDPVVFHNGCLLLHELPCAAQFSQYTERYGTLIEQAYGLDENGLADIKKTLSAAL
;
A
#
# COMPACT_ATOMS: atom_id res chain seq x y z
N MET A 1 10.93 -26.42 -11.10
CA MET A 1 11.98 -26.76 -10.13
C MET A 1 13.21 -25.97 -10.54
N ILE A 2 13.65 -24.99 -9.76
CA ILE A 2 14.84 -24.18 -10.08
C ILE A 2 16.04 -24.94 -9.49
N GLU A 3 16.97 -25.38 -10.34
CA GLU A 3 18.24 -25.97 -9.88
C GLU A 3 19.22 -24.85 -9.50
N PHE A 4 19.57 -24.79 -8.21
CA PHE A 4 20.56 -23.84 -7.70
C PHE A 4 21.97 -24.45 -7.79
N SER A 5 22.93 -23.66 -8.28
CA SER A 5 24.33 -24.11 -8.44
C SER A 5 25.03 -24.32 -7.09
N LYS A 6 26.09 -25.15 -7.10
CA LYS A 6 26.94 -25.50 -5.95
C LYS A 6 27.69 -24.33 -5.30
N ASP A 7 27.59 -23.12 -5.85
CA ASP A 7 28.36 -21.94 -5.40
C ASP A 7 27.67 -21.14 -4.31
N HIS A 8 26.49 -21.55 -3.88
CA HIS A 8 25.75 -20.88 -2.83
C HIS A 8 26.03 -21.54 -1.47
N GLY A 9 26.50 -20.75 -0.50
CA GLY A 9 26.75 -21.24 0.86
C GLY A 9 25.51 -21.87 1.49
N ARG A 10 25.70 -22.78 2.47
CA ARG A 10 24.61 -23.49 3.15
C ARG A 10 23.48 -22.56 3.63
N ALA A 11 23.84 -21.41 4.18
CA ALA A 11 22.88 -20.41 4.65
C ALA A 11 21.98 -19.84 3.53
N TRP A 12 22.52 -19.67 2.32
CA TRP A 12 21.73 -19.25 1.16
C TRP A 12 20.74 -20.33 0.72
N MET A 13 21.17 -21.58 0.69
CA MET A 13 20.30 -22.71 0.32
C MET A 13 19.17 -22.89 1.34
N GLU A 14 19.47 -22.74 2.63
CA GLU A 14 18.47 -22.75 3.70
C GLU A 14 17.49 -21.58 3.58
N MET A 15 17.98 -20.37 3.30
CA MET A 15 17.14 -19.20 3.06
C MET A 15 16.22 -19.38 1.85
N MET A 16 16.74 -19.88 0.72
CA MET A 16 15.94 -20.11 -0.48
C MET A 16 14.91 -21.21 -0.28
N SER A 17 15.23 -22.26 0.48
CA SER A 17 14.28 -23.31 0.85
C SER A 17 13.15 -22.75 1.73
N ALA A 18 13.49 -21.95 2.74
CA ALA A 18 12.51 -21.27 3.59
C ALA A 18 11.61 -20.34 2.77
N TYR A 19 12.18 -19.58 1.82
CA TYR A 19 11.43 -18.71 0.91
C TYR A 19 10.47 -19.49 0.01
N GLN A 20 10.88 -20.64 -0.54
CA GLN A 20 9.98 -21.49 -1.34
C GLN A 20 8.83 -22.06 -0.51
N ILE A 21 9.10 -22.49 0.72
CA ILE A 21 8.06 -22.97 1.64
C ILE A 21 7.09 -21.84 1.96
N PHE A 22 7.60 -20.62 2.21
CA PHE A 22 6.77 -19.44 2.42
C PHE A 22 5.87 -19.16 1.22
N ARG A 23 6.42 -19.14 0.00
CA ARG A 23 5.65 -18.94 -1.24
C ARG A 23 4.55 -19.99 -1.44
N ALA A 24 4.83 -21.25 -1.15
CA ALA A 24 3.84 -22.33 -1.24
C ALA A 24 2.70 -22.12 -0.23
N LYS A 25 3.04 -21.85 1.03
CA LYS A 25 2.05 -21.56 2.08
C LYS A 25 1.19 -20.34 1.73
N LEU A 26 1.79 -19.32 1.13
CA LEU A 26 1.10 -18.10 0.76
C LEU A 26 0.15 -18.34 -0.43
N PHE A 27 0.56 -19.18 -1.40
CA PHE A 27 -0.31 -19.65 -2.46
C PHE A 27 -1.51 -20.43 -1.93
N ASP A 28 -1.29 -21.35 -0.99
CA ASP A 28 -2.38 -22.10 -0.35
C ASP A 28 -3.30 -21.17 0.45
N TRP A 29 -2.71 -20.23 1.20
CA TRP A 29 -3.42 -19.23 1.98
C TRP A 29 -4.34 -18.33 1.14
N ALA A 30 -3.96 -17.99 -0.11
CA ALA A 30 -4.83 -17.22 -1.00
C ALA A 30 -6.18 -17.93 -1.28
N HIS A 31 -6.22 -19.25 -1.15
CA HIS A 31 -7.42 -20.08 -1.33
C HIS A 31 -8.19 -20.35 -0.02
N GLU A 32 -7.70 -19.87 1.12
CA GLU A 32 -8.39 -20.02 2.40
C GLU A 32 -9.69 -19.19 2.47
N PRO A 33 -10.62 -19.53 3.38
CA PRO A 33 -11.82 -18.74 3.63
C PRO A 33 -11.51 -17.28 3.99
N ASP A 34 -12.39 -16.37 3.58
CA ASP A 34 -12.22 -14.92 3.77
C ASP A 34 -11.99 -14.51 5.22
N GLN A 35 -12.63 -15.19 6.18
CA GLN A 35 -12.45 -14.92 7.60
C GLN A 35 -11.03 -15.27 8.10
N ILE A 36 -10.42 -16.32 7.54
CA ILE A 36 -9.05 -16.72 7.88
C ILE A 36 -8.08 -15.73 7.25
N LYS A 37 -8.26 -15.43 5.96
CA LYS A 37 -7.45 -14.42 5.27
C LYS A 37 -7.50 -13.07 5.98
N GLN A 38 -8.69 -12.59 6.35
CA GLN A 38 -8.86 -11.33 7.05
C GLN A 38 -8.21 -11.36 8.44
N LYS A 39 -8.39 -12.43 9.21
CA LYS A 39 -7.76 -12.56 10.53
C LYS A 39 -6.24 -12.57 10.44
N ASP A 40 -5.68 -13.35 9.51
CA ASP A 40 -4.24 -13.47 9.34
C ASP A 40 -3.65 -12.16 8.82
N LEU A 41 -4.32 -11.50 7.87
CA LEU A 41 -3.94 -10.17 7.40
C LEU A 41 -4.01 -9.16 8.53
N LEU A 42 -5.08 -9.14 9.32
CA LEU A 42 -5.15 -8.28 10.49
C LEU A 42 -4.01 -8.59 11.46
N LEU A 43 -3.72 -9.84 11.81
CA LEU A 43 -2.58 -10.15 12.68
C LEU A 43 -1.24 -9.65 12.11
N GLU A 44 -1.04 -9.81 10.80
CA GLU A 44 0.13 -9.32 10.09
C GLU A 44 0.11 -7.81 9.83
N LEU A 45 -1.00 -7.11 10.03
CA LEU A 45 -1.20 -5.68 9.73
C LEU A 45 -1.69 -4.86 10.95
N ASP A 46 -1.94 -5.42 12.12
CA ASP A 46 -2.52 -4.70 13.28
C ASP A 46 -1.43 -4.18 14.24
N SER A 47 -0.17 -4.58 14.06
CA SER A 47 0.98 -4.06 14.82
C SER A 47 1.87 -3.18 13.95
N TRP A 48 1.55 -1.89 13.86
CA TRP A 48 2.32 -0.92 13.04
C TRP A 48 3.37 -0.15 13.83
N GLU A 49 3.13 0.18 15.10
CA GLU A 49 3.97 1.16 15.82
C GLU A 49 5.39 0.70 16.19
N ASN A 50 5.80 -0.56 15.96
CA ASN A 50 7.12 -1.06 16.39
C ASN A 50 7.63 -2.26 15.57
N ARG A 51 7.74 -2.17 14.23
CA ARG A 51 8.28 -3.30 13.45
C ARG A 51 9.80 -3.34 13.37
N GLU A 52 10.37 -4.45 13.83
CA GLU A 52 11.73 -4.86 13.48
C GLU A 52 11.86 -5.17 11.98
N LEU A 53 13.04 -4.94 11.41
CA LEU A 53 13.35 -5.06 9.97
C LEU A 53 12.84 -6.37 9.34
N HIS A 54 12.93 -7.49 10.06
CA HIS A 54 12.47 -8.80 9.58
C HIS A 54 10.96 -8.86 9.32
N ARG A 55 10.13 -8.18 10.12
CA ARG A 55 8.69 -8.12 9.87
C ARG A 55 8.34 -7.23 8.69
N ARG A 56 9.12 -6.16 8.43
CA ARG A 56 8.97 -5.34 7.22
C ARG A 56 9.26 -6.15 5.97
N MET A 57 10.31 -6.99 5.97
CA MET A 57 10.60 -7.88 4.84
C MET A 57 9.49 -8.89 4.55
N LEU A 58 8.88 -9.48 5.60
CA LEU A 58 7.74 -10.39 5.44
C LEU A 58 6.50 -9.68 4.85
N VAL A 59 6.23 -8.45 5.29
CA VAL A 59 5.16 -7.62 4.71
C VAL A 59 5.47 -7.27 3.26
N VAL A 60 6.71 -6.91 2.93
CA VAL A 60 7.10 -6.66 1.53
C VAL A 60 6.87 -7.90 0.68
N ASP A 61 7.27 -9.08 1.14
CA ASP A 61 7.08 -10.33 0.38
C ASP A 61 5.60 -10.73 0.28
N LEU A 62 4.79 -10.45 1.31
CA LEU A 62 3.33 -10.58 1.29
C LEU A 62 2.71 -9.63 0.28
N LEU A 63 3.06 -8.34 0.29
CA LEU A 63 2.53 -7.35 -0.63
C LEU A 63 2.99 -7.61 -2.08
N ARG A 64 4.23 -8.06 -2.30
CA ARG A 64 4.72 -8.54 -3.60
C ARG A 64 3.88 -9.69 -4.13
N SER A 65 3.38 -10.56 -3.25
CA SER A 65 2.56 -11.69 -3.66
C SER A 65 1.15 -11.31 -4.14
N THR A 66 0.73 -10.06 -3.93
CA THR A 66 -0.60 -9.56 -4.36
C THR A 66 -0.80 -9.69 -5.86
N GLU A 67 0.25 -9.89 -6.67
CA GLU A 67 0.13 -10.26 -8.09
C GLU A 67 -0.68 -11.53 -8.31
N MET A 68 -0.68 -12.44 -7.34
CA MET A 68 -1.41 -13.71 -7.40
C MET A 68 -2.75 -13.66 -6.66
N TRP A 69 -3.13 -12.51 -6.09
CA TRP A 69 -4.38 -12.37 -5.35
C TRP A 69 -5.50 -12.00 -6.30
N ASP A 70 -6.68 -12.58 -6.06
CA ASP A 70 -7.89 -12.16 -6.77
C ASP A 70 -8.44 -10.83 -6.21
N GLU A 71 -9.35 -10.22 -6.97
CA GLU A 71 -9.99 -8.95 -6.58
C GLU A 71 -10.72 -9.07 -5.24
N LYS A 72 -11.31 -10.23 -4.95
CA LYS A 72 -12.04 -10.47 -3.71
C LYS A 72 -11.12 -10.41 -2.49
N ALA A 73 -9.94 -11.03 -2.57
CA ALA A 73 -8.93 -10.99 -1.51
C ALA A 73 -8.44 -9.56 -1.27
N LEU A 74 -8.23 -8.78 -2.34
CA LEU A 74 -7.82 -7.37 -2.21
C LEU A 74 -8.91 -6.51 -1.55
N LEU A 75 -10.19 -6.75 -1.87
CA LEU A 75 -11.30 -6.02 -1.28
C LEU A 75 -11.48 -6.29 0.21
N LEU A 76 -11.20 -7.52 0.67
CA LEU A 76 -11.29 -7.88 2.08
C LEU A 76 -10.35 -7.07 2.98
N VAL A 77 -9.22 -6.62 2.43
CA VAL A 77 -8.20 -5.85 3.16
C VAL A 77 -7.92 -4.48 2.57
N GLN A 78 -8.89 -3.94 1.83
CA GLN A 78 -8.75 -2.65 1.16
C GLN A 78 -8.36 -1.54 2.15
N LYS A 79 -8.95 -1.52 3.36
CA LYS A 79 -8.71 -0.46 4.34
C LYS A 79 -7.31 -0.54 4.93
N GLU A 80 -6.88 -1.75 5.26
CA GLU A 80 -5.56 -2.05 5.81
C GLU A 80 -4.49 -1.73 4.76
N LEU A 81 -4.70 -2.13 3.49
CA LEU A 81 -3.82 -1.76 2.38
C LEU A 81 -3.77 -0.24 2.17
N THR A 82 -4.90 0.46 2.31
CA THR A 82 -4.95 1.93 2.19
C THR A 82 -4.14 2.59 3.30
N ALA A 83 -4.26 2.11 4.52
CA ALA A 83 -3.49 2.62 5.65
C ALA A 83 -1.98 2.34 5.51
N ILE A 84 -1.59 1.14 5.06
CA ILE A 84 -0.18 0.83 4.75
C ILE A 84 0.35 1.75 3.65
N ALA A 85 -0.43 1.96 2.59
CA ALA A 85 -0.06 2.83 1.49
C ALA A 85 0.18 4.27 1.92
N LEU A 86 -0.44 4.71 3.03
CA LEU A 86 -0.30 6.04 3.61
C LEU A 86 0.81 6.13 4.65
N GLN A 87 0.87 5.18 5.58
CA GLN A 87 1.66 5.29 6.81
C GLN A 87 3.04 4.66 6.73
N GLU A 88 3.27 3.74 5.79
CA GLU A 88 4.59 3.12 5.62
C GLU A 88 5.47 3.92 4.65
N GLN A 89 6.77 3.65 4.71
CA GLN A 89 7.78 4.29 3.86
C GLN A 89 8.22 3.39 2.70
N ASP A 90 8.80 4.02 1.69
CA ASP A 90 9.53 3.38 0.59
C ASP A 90 8.73 2.26 -0.13
N GLU A 91 9.31 1.06 -0.13
CA GLU A 91 8.89 -0.09 -0.90
C GLU A 91 7.58 -0.70 -0.38
N VAL A 92 7.32 -0.62 0.93
CA VAL A 92 6.11 -1.18 1.54
C VAL A 92 4.87 -0.41 1.08
N ALA A 93 4.91 0.92 1.17
CA ALA A 93 3.83 1.77 0.70
C ALA A 93 3.61 1.63 -0.81
N ALA A 94 4.70 1.54 -1.59
CA ALA A 94 4.61 1.33 -3.03
C ALA A 94 3.89 0.02 -3.38
N TYR A 95 4.22 -1.10 -2.74
CA TYR A 95 3.53 -2.36 -3.01
C TYR A 95 2.07 -2.36 -2.57
N ALA A 96 1.73 -1.70 -1.47
CA ALA A 96 0.34 -1.53 -1.07
C ALA A 96 -0.45 -0.71 -2.10
N ARG A 97 0.11 0.39 -2.63
CA ARG A 97 -0.49 1.16 -3.72
C ARG A 97 -0.66 0.32 -4.99
N MET A 98 0.35 -0.45 -5.38
CA MET A 98 0.26 -1.36 -6.54
C MET A 98 -0.85 -2.41 -6.37
N ALA A 99 -1.04 -2.93 -5.15
CA ALA A 99 -2.12 -3.86 -4.84
C ALA A 99 -3.50 -3.17 -4.99
N LEU A 100 -3.66 -1.97 -4.43
CA LEU A 100 -4.88 -1.17 -4.55
C LEU A 100 -5.20 -0.77 -5.99
N PHE A 101 -4.18 -0.45 -6.81
CA PHE A 101 -4.35 -0.07 -8.21
C PHE A 101 -4.95 -1.20 -9.09
N LYS A 102 -4.88 -2.46 -8.65
CA LYS A 102 -5.53 -3.59 -9.31
C LYS A 102 -7.05 -3.52 -9.24
N LEU A 103 -7.61 -2.83 -8.23
CA LEU A 103 -9.03 -2.56 -8.11
C LEU A 103 -9.43 -1.52 -9.19
N LYS A 104 -10.08 -2.01 -10.25
CA LYS A 104 -10.43 -1.17 -11.43
C LYS A 104 -11.81 -0.55 -11.33
N GLY A 105 -12.70 -1.10 -10.51
CA GLY A 105 -14.05 -0.59 -10.40
C GLY A 105 -14.13 0.78 -9.73
N GLN A 106 -15.10 1.58 -10.17
CA GLN A 106 -15.25 2.97 -9.75
C GLN A 106 -15.68 3.08 -8.29
N SER A 107 -16.56 2.17 -7.83
CA SER A 107 -17.00 2.10 -6.44
C SER A 107 -15.85 1.80 -5.49
N GLU A 108 -14.97 0.88 -5.89
CA GLU A 108 -13.82 0.44 -5.11
C GLU A 108 -12.79 1.56 -5.00
N ARG A 109 -12.48 2.22 -6.12
CA ARG A 109 -11.58 3.39 -6.14
C ARG A 109 -12.11 4.54 -5.30
N LEU A 110 -13.40 4.82 -5.37
CA LEU A 110 -14.04 5.84 -4.56
C LEU A 110 -13.98 5.48 -3.06
N SER A 111 -14.18 4.22 -2.71
CA SER A 111 -14.03 3.71 -1.34
C SER A 111 -12.62 3.96 -0.81
N ILE A 112 -11.59 3.63 -1.59
CA ILE A 112 -10.19 3.88 -1.23
C ILE A 112 -9.95 5.39 -1.05
N ALA A 113 -10.38 6.21 -2.01
CA ALA A 113 -10.17 7.65 -1.97
C ALA A 113 -10.84 8.31 -0.73
N ASN A 114 -12.02 7.84 -0.34
CA ASN A 114 -12.69 8.29 0.88
C ASN A 114 -11.94 7.85 2.14
N GLU A 115 -11.37 6.65 2.13
CA GLU A 115 -10.55 6.16 3.25
C GLU A 115 -9.24 6.93 3.37
N VAL A 116 -8.61 7.32 2.26
CA VAL A 116 -7.45 8.24 2.25
C VAL A 116 -7.79 9.56 2.93
N LEU A 117 -8.93 10.17 2.59
CA LEU A 117 -9.39 11.41 3.22
C LEU A 117 -9.61 11.24 4.73
N ARG A 118 -10.21 10.12 5.14
CA ARG A 118 -10.45 9.79 6.56
C ARG A 118 -9.14 9.65 7.33
N LEU A 119 -8.19 8.89 6.80
CA LEU A 119 -6.90 8.63 7.46
C LEU A 119 -6.05 9.89 7.54
N ALA A 120 -6.02 10.71 6.49
CA ALA A 120 -5.30 11.99 6.51
C ALA A 120 -5.88 12.97 7.54
N ALA A 121 -7.19 13.00 7.72
CA ALA A 121 -7.82 13.81 8.76
C ALA A 121 -7.42 13.33 10.17
N VAL A 122 -7.32 12.02 10.39
CA VAL A 122 -6.83 11.45 11.66
C VAL A 122 -5.36 11.81 11.89
N GLU A 123 -4.53 11.79 10.84
CA GLU A 123 -3.12 12.19 10.93
C GLU A 123 -2.96 13.68 11.29
N GLU A 124 -3.77 14.54 10.67
CA GLU A 124 -3.78 15.98 10.91
C GLU A 124 -4.10 16.34 12.37
N GLU A 125 -4.93 15.53 13.05
CA GLU A 125 -5.30 15.74 14.45
C GLU A 125 -4.17 15.40 15.44
N LYS A 126 -3.06 14.80 15.00
CA LYS A 126 -1.92 14.49 15.87
C LYS A 126 -1.17 15.76 16.27
N ALA A 127 -0.51 15.70 17.43
CA ALA A 127 0.33 16.80 17.92
C ALA A 127 1.48 17.13 16.96
N GLU A 128 2.04 16.09 16.33
CA GLU A 128 3.06 16.18 15.29
C GLU A 128 2.64 15.26 14.13
N PRO A 129 1.87 15.78 13.15
CA PRO A 129 1.47 15.02 11.97
C PRO A 129 2.67 14.65 11.12
N ASP A 130 2.71 13.43 10.57
CA ASP A 130 3.77 13.02 9.65
C ASP A 130 3.50 13.54 8.23
N PRO A 131 4.34 14.45 7.68
CA PRO A 131 4.20 14.98 6.32
C PRO A 131 4.19 13.88 5.23
N VAL A 132 4.86 12.73 5.48
CA VAL A 132 4.94 11.60 4.54
C VAL A 132 3.57 10.99 4.30
N VAL A 133 2.69 10.96 5.30
CA VAL A 133 1.33 10.43 5.16
C VAL A 133 0.52 11.24 4.14
N PHE A 134 0.67 12.57 4.17
CA PHE A 134 -0.01 13.46 3.23
C PHE A 134 0.54 13.31 1.80
N HIS A 135 1.86 13.17 1.68
CA HIS A 135 2.49 12.88 0.39
C HIS A 135 1.99 11.54 -0.20
N ASN A 136 2.01 10.48 0.59
CA ASN A 136 1.54 9.16 0.16
C ASN A 136 0.06 9.15 -0.23
N GLY A 137 -0.79 9.87 0.51
CA GLY A 137 -2.19 10.06 0.16
C GLY A 137 -2.37 10.77 -1.19
N CYS A 138 -1.58 11.82 -1.45
CA CYS A 138 -1.56 12.52 -2.74
C CYS A 138 -1.17 11.58 -3.89
N LEU A 139 -0.11 10.77 -3.73
CA LEU A 139 0.32 9.79 -4.73
C LEU A 139 -0.76 8.76 -5.03
N LEU A 140 -1.37 8.17 -3.99
CA LEU A 140 -2.40 7.15 -4.17
C LEU A 140 -3.64 7.71 -4.89
N LEU A 141 -4.08 8.93 -4.54
CA LEU A 141 -5.22 9.57 -5.21
C LEU A 141 -4.93 9.91 -6.68
N HIS A 142 -3.68 10.26 -7.00
CA HIS A 142 -3.24 10.45 -8.38
C HIS A 142 -3.29 9.14 -9.18
N GLU A 143 -2.89 8.01 -8.57
CA GLU A 143 -2.90 6.70 -9.21
C GLU A 143 -4.31 6.08 -9.36
N LEU A 144 -5.30 6.45 -8.54
CA LEU A 144 -6.68 5.92 -8.55
C LEU A 144 -7.69 6.71 -9.40
N PRO A 145 -7.23 7.45 -10.42
CA PRO A 145 -7.84 8.66 -11.01
C PRO A 145 -9.15 9.16 -10.36
N CYS A 146 -9.09 9.69 -9.15
CA CYS A 146 -10.24 10.26 -8.44
C CYS A 146 -10.13 11.79 -8.37
N ALA A 147 -10.40 12.49 -9.47
CA ALA A 147 -10.10 13.92 -9.61
C ALA A 147 -10.75 14.83 -8.55
N ALA A 148 -11.98 14.51 -8.11
CA ALA A 148 -12.68 15.28 -7.09
C ALA A 148 -11.99 15.15 -5.72
N GLN A 149 -11.71 13.92 -5.29
CA GLN A 149 -11.03 13.63 -4.03
C GLN A 149 -9.58 14.15 -4.06
N PHE A 150 -8.88 13.96 -5.18
CA PHE A 150 -7.55 14.52 -5.37
C PHE A 150 -7.56 16.03 -5.18
N SER A 151 -8.49 16.73 -5.83
CA SER A 151 -8.61 18.19 -5.71
C SER A 151 -8.86 18.64 -4.27
N GLN A 152 -9.80 17.99 -3.59
CA GLN A 152 -10.11 18.27 -2.19
C GLN A 152 -8.88 18.03 -1.30
N TYR A 153 -8.15 16.96 -1.57
CA TYR A 153 -6.97 16.56 -0.81
C TYR A 153 -5.83 17.59 -0.95
N THR A 154 -5.51 17.98 -2.19
CA THR A 154 -4.43 18.95 -2.46
C THR A 154 -4.76 20.36 -1.99
N GLU A 155 -6.05 20.75 -1.99
CA GLU A 155 -6.48 22.04 -1.45
C GLU A 155 -6.30 22.10 0.07
N ARG A 156 -6.56 21.00 0.79
CA ARG A 156 -6.43 20.95 2.24
C ARG A 156 -5.00 20.75 2.71
N TYR A 157 -4.26 19.85 2.07
CA TYR A 157 -2.96 19.38 2.56
C TYR A 157 -1.76 19.84 1.72
N GLY A 158 -1.95 20.73 0.74
CA GLY A 158 -0.90 21.18 -0.18
C GLY A 158 0.39 21.62 0.52
N THR A 159 0.29 22.43 1.58
CA THR A 159 1.46 22.89 2.35
C THR A 159 2.20 21.73 3.04
N LEU A 160 1.49 20.73 3.56
CA LEU A 160 2.12 19.56 4.21
C LEU A 160 2.80 18.66 3.16
N ILE A 161 2.20 18.52 1.98
CA ILE A 161 2.77 17.79 0.85
C ILE A 161 4.06 18.47 0.37
N GLU A 162 4.05 19.80 0.25
CA GLU A 162 5.22 20.59 -0.14
C GLU A 162 6.37 20.43 0.87
N GLN A 163 6.06 20.46 2.18
CA GLN A 163 7.05 20.25 3.24
C GLN A 163 7.72 18.86 3.19
N ALA A 164 6.97 17.83 2.80
CA ALA A 164 7.48 16.46 2.75
C ALA A 164 8.40 16.20 1.54
N TYR A 165 8.06 16.75 0.37
CA TYR A 165 8.66 16.31 -0.91
C TYR A 165 8.95 17.43 -1.91
N GLY A 166 8.73 18.69 -1.55
CA GLY A 166 8.99 19.86 -2.41
C GLY A 166 8.04 19.99 -3.60
N LEU A 167 6.86 19.35 -3.55
CA LEU A 167 5.85 19.43 -4.59
C LEU A 167 5.02 20.69 -4.38
N ASP A 168 5.35 21.74 -5.13
CA ASP A 168 4.75 23.06 -5.01
C ASP A 168 3.33 23.13 -5.62
N GLU A 169 2.66 24.27 -5.41
CA GLU A 169 1.30 24.51 -5.91
C GLU A 169 1.19 24.35 -7.43
N ASN A 170 2.23 24.70 -8.18
CA ASN A 170 2.25 24.59 -9.64
C ASN A 170 2.26 23.12 -10.07
N GLY A 171 3.10 22.30 -9.43
CA GLY A 171 3.15 20.86 -9.66
C GLY A 171 1.81 20.18 -9.37
N LEU A 172 1.15 20.56 -8.27
CA LEU A 172 -0.18 20.03 -7.92
C LEU A 172 -1.26 20.45 -8.95
N ALA A 173 -1.21 21.69 -9.44
CA ALA A 173 -2.14 22.19 -10.44
C ALA A 173 -2.04 21.45 -11.78
N ASP A 174 -0.81 21.13 -12.22
CA ASP A 174 -0.57 20.38 -13.46
C ASP A 174 -1.08 18.94 -13.37
N ILE A 175 -0.90 18.29 -12.21
CA ILE A 175 -1.46 16.95 -11.95
C ILE A 175 -3.00 16.99 -12.00
N LYS A 176 -3.62 17.98 -11.33
CA LYS A 176 -5.07 18.15 -11.33
C LYS A 176 -5.65 18.34 -12.73
N LYS A 177 -4.95 19.10 -13.59
CA LYS A 177 -5.34 19.31 -14.99
C LYS A 177 -5.28 18.02 -15.79
N THR A 178 -4.25 17.21 -15.58
CA THR A 178 -4.08 15.90 -16.23
C THR A 178 -5.19 14.93 -15.83
N LEU A 179 -5.49 14.84 -14.53
CA LEU A 179 -6.56 13.96 -14.02
C LEU A 179 -7.94 14.37 -14.52
N SER A 180 -8.23 15.67 -14.57
CA SER A 180 -9.51 16.19 -15.07
C SER A 180 -9.73 15.90 -16.57
N ALA A 181 -8.66 15.70 -17.33
CA ALA A 181 -8.72 15.39 -18.76
C ALA A 181 -8.82 13.88 -19.06
N ALA A 182 -8.57 13.02 -18.06
CA ALA A 182 -8.54 11.56 -18.21
C ALA A 182 -9.86 10.87 -17.80
N LEU A 183 -10.81 11.63 -17.25
CA LEU A 183 -12.18 11.21 -16.89
C LEU A 183 -13.18 11.60 -17.99
#